data_AF-A0A834M2D7-F1
#
_entry.id   AF-A0A834M2D7-F1
#
_cell.length_a   1.000
_cell.length_b   1.000
_cell.length_c   1.000
_cell.angle_alpha   90.00
_cell.angle_beta   90.00
_cell.angle_gamma   90.00
#
_symmetry.space_group_name_H-M   'P 1'
#
loop_
_entity.id
_entity.type
_entity.pdbx_description
1 polymer ?
#
loop_
_entity_poly.entity_id
_entity_poly.type
_entity_poly.pdbx_seq_one_letter_code
_entity_poly.pdbx_strand_id
1 'polypeptide(L)'
;MNVHIMLVVMLLSFFIFIDGHVYEKCGENEEYKCGGSEEYCPKLKEGERWYKYPPYPNKECKCVCKQGCYRDESSNKCVEKCPCPKGFEFKVSSNCESSCKSYLCKEPKSAGCYCPSEQCYDGKECVSKEVKTTKSPKNC
;
A
#
# COMPACT_ATOMS: atom_id res chain seq x y z
N MET A 1 21.75 -7.25 58.73
CA MET A 1 21.38 -6.88 57.34
C MET A 1 19.87 -7.01 57.24
N ASN A 2 19.15 -5.89 57.09
CA ASN A 2 17.71 -5.79 57.32
C ASN A 2 16.91 -6.49 56.20
N VAL A 3 16.05 -7.45 56.57
CA VAL A 3 15.17 -8.21 55.66
C VAL A 3 14.30 -7.28 54.79
N HIS A 4 13.93 -6.11 55.32
CA HIS A 4 13.21 -5.07 54.58
C HIS A 4 14.00 -4.50 53.39
N ILE A 5 15.32 -4.39 53.48
CA ILE A 5 16.15 -3.84 52.40
C ILE A 5 16.21 -4.83 51.23
N MET A 6 16.32 -6.13 51.52
CA MET A 6 16.30 -7.19 50.50
C MET A 6 14.96 -7.26 49.75
N LEU A 7 13.84 -7.10 50.46
CA LEU A 7 12.50 -7.10 49.85
C LEU A 7 12.29 -5.91 48.91
N VAL A 8 12.74 -4.72 49.31
CA VAL A 8 12.65 -3.50 48.49
C VAL A 8 13.52 -3.61 47.23
N VAL A 9 14.73 -4.16 47.35
CA VAL A 9 15.61 -4.39 46.19
C VAL A 9 15.05 -5.44 45.24
N MET A 10 14.42 -6.51 45.75
CA MET A 10 13.74 -7.52 44.90
C MET A 10 12.49 -6.98 44.19
N LEU A 11 11.73 -6.10 44.84
CA LEU A 11 10.57 -5.46 44.20
C LEU A 11 11.00 -4.47 43.13
N LEU A 12 12.03 -3.67 43.37
CA LEU A 12 12.56 -2.71 42.39
C LEU A 12 13.15 -3.40 41.15
N SER A 13 13.80 -4.55 41.29
CA SER A 13 14.30 -5.32 40.15
C SER A 13 13.19 -5.99 39.34
N PHE A 14 12.05 -6.33 39.97
CA PHE A 14 10.86 -6.81 39.27
C PHE A 14 10.22 -5.73 38.38
N PHE A 15 10.19 -4.47 38.81
CA PHE A 15 9.66 -3.37 37.99
C PHE A 15 10.51 -3.09 36.75
N ILE A 16 11.84 -3.25 36.82
CA ILE A 16 12.73 -3.06 35.67
C ILE A 16 12.55 -4.16 34.62
N PHE A 17 12.07 -5.36 35.01
CA PHE A 17 11.90 -6.49 34.09
C PHE A 17 10.60 -6.46 33.28
N ILE A 18 9.58 -5.68 33.70
CA ILE A 18 8.27 -5.66 33.03
C ILE A 18 8.23 -4.65 31.87
N ASP A 19 9.14 -3.66 31.83
CA ASP A 19 9.26 -2.69 30.73
C ASP A 19 10.20 -3.15 29.59
N GLY A 20 10.57 -4.44 29.56
CA GLY A 20 11.41 -5.03 28.52
C GLY A 20 10.74 -5.16 27.14
N HIS A 21 9.44 -4.90 27.04
CA HIS A 21 8.82 -4.62 25.75
C HIS A 21 9.06 -3.16 25.43
N VAL A 22 10.21 -2.88 24.82
CA VAL A 22 10.39 -1.69 23.98
C VAL A 22 9.22 -1.69 23.01
N TYR A 23 8.14 -0.97 23.37
CA TYR A 23 7.11 -0.59 22.42
C TYR A 23 7.82 0.32 21.45
N GLU A 24 8.38 -0.28 20.40
CA GLU A 24 8.90 0.42 19.25
C GLU A 24 7.73 1.30 18.80
N LYS A 25 7.85 2.61 19.04
CA LYS A 25 6.79 3.55 18.67
C LYS A 25 6.72 3.50 17.15
N CYS A 26 5.73 2.77 16.65
CA CYS A 26 5.50 2.67 15.22
C CYS A 26 5.30 4.05 14.62
N GLY A 27 5.74 4.20 13.37
CA GLY A 27 5.63 5.45 12.63
C GLY A 27 4.17 5.82 12.31
N GLU A 28 4.04 6.94 11.61
CA GLU A 28 2.76 7.33 11.03
C GLU A 28 2.27 6.24 10.06
N ASN A 29 0.96 5.96 10.11
CA ASN A 29 0.32 4.90 9.31
C ASN A 29 0.83 3.47 9.55
N GLU A 30 1.55 3.25 10.65
CA GLU A 30 1.97 1.93 11.10
C GLU A 30 1.18 1.47 12.34
N GLU A 31 1.11 0.17 12.53
CA GLU A 31 0.57 -0.48 13.72
C GLU A 31 1.45 -1.69 14.10
N TYR A 32 1.63 -1.91 15.39
CA TYR A 32 2.41 -3.06 15.88
C TYR A 32 1.55 -4.32 15.79
N LYS A 33 1.98 -5.29 14.99
CA LYS A 33 1.27 -6.58 14.81
C LYS A 33 2.24 -7.74 14.88
N CYS A 34 1.77 -8.83 15.50
CA CYS A 34 2.43 -10.13 15.50
C CYS A 34 1.85 -11.01 14.40
N GLY A 35 2.65 -11.21 13.36
CA GLY A 35 2.20 -11.92 12.17
C GLY A 35 1.23 -11.13 11.30
N GLY A 36 0.81 -11.73 10.18
CA GLY A 36 -0.12 -11.13 9.23
C GLY A 36 0.52 -10.90 7.87
N SER A 37 0.12 -9.85 7.17
CA SER A 37 0.69 -9.50 5.88
C SER A 37 0.75 -7.99 5.67
N GLU A 38 1.73 -7.54 4.89
CA GLU A 38 1.99 -6.12 4.65
C GLU A 38 1.94 -5.84 3.14
N GLU A 39 1.23 -4.77 2.77
CA GLU A 39 1.14 -4.30 1.39
C GLU A 39 2.26 -3.30 1.11
N TYR A 40 2.89 -3.40 -0.05
CA TYR A 40 4.00 -2.55 -0.47
C TYR A 40 3.60 -1.75 -1.70
N CYS A 41 4.22 -0.59 -1.88
CA CYS A 41 4.18 0.12 -3.14
C CYS A 41 5.10 -0.56 -4.15
N PRO A 42 4.60 -1.07 -5.30
CA PRO A 42 5.43 -1.51 -6.40
C PRO A 42 6.56 -0.56 -6.81
N LYS A 43 7.70 -1.15 -7.17
CA LYS A 43 8.69 -0.46 -7.98
C LYS A 43 8.25 -0.49 -9.43
N LEU A 44 7.82 0.64 -9.96
CA LEU A 44 7.61 0.75 -11.40
C LEU A 44 8.82 1.26 -12.15
N LYS A 45 8.96 0.76 -13.37
CA LYS A 45 9.66 1.46 -14.43
C LYS A 45 8.69 2.38 -15.18
N GLU A 46 9.27 3.35 -15.89
CA GLU A 46 8.51 4.26 -16.73
C GLU A 46 7.66 3.50 -17.77
N GLY A 47 6.36 3.81 -17.84
CA GLY A 47 5.42 3.14 -18.74
C GLY A 47 4.83 1.82 -18.24
N GLU A 48 5.25 1.31 -17.07
CA GLU A 48 4.61 0.13 -16.47
C GLU A 48 3.32 0.51 -15.71
N ARG A 49 2.39 -0.44 -15.58
CA ARG A 49 1.15 -0.30 -14.77
C ARG A 49 1.16 -1.33 -13.64
N TRP A 50 0.49 -1.02 -12.54
CA TRP A 50 0.51 -1.83 -11.33
C TRP A 50 -0.63 -2.85 -11.38
N TYR A 51 -0.31 -4.08 -11.04
CA TYR A 51 -1.27 -5.07 -10.56
C TYR A 51 -0.89 -5.43 -9.14
N LYS A 52 -1.80 -5.13 -8.21
CA LYS A 52 -1.81 -5.53 -6.80
C LYS A 52 -0.74 -6.60 -6.46
N TYR A 53 0.26 -6.24 -5.66
CA TYR A 53 1.20 -7.24 -5.14
C TYR A 53 0.49 -8.11 -4.09
N PRO A 54 0.78 -9.42 -4.04
CA PRO A 54 0.33 -10.25 -2.94
C PRO A 54 0.95 -9.70 -1.65
N PRO A 55 0.18 -9.60 -0.56
CA PRO A 55 0.70 -9.03 0.67
C PRO A 55 1.76 -9.99 1.23
N TYR A 56 2.90 -9.46 1.67
CA TYR A 56 4.01 -10.29 2.11
C TYR A 56 3.71 -10.84 3.50
N PRO A 57 3.69 -12.17 3.69
CA PRO A 57 3.41 -12.75 5.00
C PRO A 57 4.54 -12.41 5.95
N ASN A 58 4.19 -11.86 7.10
CA ASN A 58 5.11 -11.63 8.19
C ASN A 58 4.86 -12.66 9.30
N LYS A 59 5.92 -13.21 9.88
CA LYS A 59 5.85 -14.17 10.99
C LYS A 59 6.31 -13.57 12.32
N GLU A 60 6.94 -12.40 12.28
CA GLU A 60 7.51 -11.72 13.44
C GLU A 60 6.59 -10.59 13.91
N CYS A 61 6.73 -10.21 15.18
CA CYS A 61 6.10 -9.00 15.70
C CYS A 61 6.91 -7.77 15.28
N LYS A 62 6.30 -6.89 14.49
CA LYS A 62 6.93 -5.64 14.04
C LYS A 62 5.86 -4.58 13.75
N CYS A 63 6.29 -3.34 13.55
CA CYS A 63 5.44 -2.30 12.97
C CYS A 63 5.17 -2.62 11.49
N VAL A 64 3.90 -2.78 11.14
CA VAL A 64 3.43 -2.99 9.77
C VAL A 64 2.52 -1.85 9.34
N CYS A 65 2.37 -1.64 8.04
CA CYS A 65 1.40 -0.65 7.55
C CYS A 65 -0.03 -1.00 7.98
N LYS A 66 -0.77 0.03 8.41
CA LYS A 66 -2.21 -0.08 8.68
C LYS A 66 -2.95 -0.54 7.42
N GLN A 67 -4.11 -1.14 7.62
CA GLN A 67 -4.96 -1.54 6.49
C GLN A 67 -5.26 -0.35 5.56
N GLY A 68 -5.05 -0.55 4.26
CA GLY A 68 -5.22 0.51 3.24
C GLY A 68 -4.02 1.44 3.09
N CYS A 69 -2.95 1.23 3.85
CA CYS A 69 -1.65 1.88 3.68
C CYS A 69 -0.64 0.91 3.08
N TYR A 70 0.38 1.47 2.43
CA TYR A 70 1.36 0.74 1.65
C TYR A 70 2.77 1.14 2.09
N ARG A 71 3.67 0.17 2.25
CA ARG A 71 5.07 0.46 2.53
C ARG A 71 5.74 0.94 1.24
N ASP A 72 6.13 2.20 1.20
CA ASP A 72 6.97 2.71 0.14
C ASP A 72 8.39 2.20 0.35
N GLU A 73 8.86 1.36 -0.57
CA GLU A 73 10.20 0.77 -0.48
C GLU A 73 11.32 1.83 -0.57
N SER A 74 11.04 2.99 -1.18
CA SER A 74 12.03 4.06 -1.35
C SER A 74 12.29 4.81 -0.04
N SER A 75 11.24 5.15 0.69
CA SER A 75 11.33 5.86 1.96
C SER A 75 11.29 4.94 3.19
N ASN A 76 10.93 3.67 2.99
CA ASN A 76 10.60 2.70 4.02
C ASN A 76 9.48 3.16 4.99
N LYS A 77 8.58 4.04 4.54
CA LYS A 77 7.45 4.56 5.32
C LYS A 77 6.13 4.06 4.78
N CYS A 78 5.12 3.95 5.64
CA CYS A 78 3.76 3.65 5.22
C CYS A 78 3.04 4.90 4.71
N VAL A 79 2.52 4.80 3.49
CA VAL A 79 1.79 5.88 2.80
C VAL A 79 0.38 5.43 2.46
N GLU A 80 -0.58 6.34 2.53
CA GLU A 80 -1.97 6.06 2.08
C GLU A 80 -2.07 5.96 0.55
N LYS A 81 -1.13 6.60 -0.17
CA LYS A 81 -1.11 6.64 -1.63
C LYS A 81 0.30 6.37 -2.12
N CYS A 82 0.45 5.33 -2.94
CA CYS A 82 1.74 5.06 -3.57
C CYS A 82 2.08 6.13 -4.62
N PRO A 83 3.37 6.48 -4.76
CA PRO A 83 3.80 7.35 -5.83
C PRO A 83 3.53 6.69 -7.19
N CYS A 84 2.96 7.46 -8.11
CA CYS A 84 2.67 7.01 -9.47
C CYS A 84 3.58 7.68 -10.51
N PRO A 85 3.88 7.02 -11.64
CA PRO A 85 4.55 7.66 -12.76
C PRO A 85 3.75 8.85 -13.28
N LYS A 86 4.43 9.75 -13.99
CA LYS A 86 3.80 10.93 -14.58
C LYS A 86 2.63 10.53 -15.48
N GLY A 87 1.49 11.20 -15.30
CA GLY A 87 0.26 10.93 -16.05
C GLY A 87 -0.68 9.88 -15.42
N PHE A 88 -0.30 9.29 -14.29
CA PHE A 88 -1.12 8.34 -13.55
C PHE A 88 -1.46 8.85 -12.16
N GLU A 89 -2.58 8.37 -11.60
CA GLU A 89 -3.08 8.68 -10.27
C GLU A 89 -3.30 7.40 -9.48
N PHE A 90 -2.96 7.44 -8.19
CA PHE A 90 -3.23 6.34 -7.28
C PHE A 90 -4.72 6.31 -6.93
N LYS A 91 -5.43 5.27 -7.37
CA LYS A 91 -6.86 5.10 -7.11
C LYS A 91 -7.26 3.63 -7.13
N VAL A 92 -8.49 3.35 -6.72
CA VAL A 92 -9.11 2.03 -6.85
C VAL A 92 -9.82 1.96 -8.19
N SER A 93 -9.32 1.13 -9.11
CA SER A 93 -9.91 0.94 -10.44
C SER A 93 -9.64 -0.49 -10.92
N SER A 94 -10.24 -0.86 -12.05
CA SER A 94 -9.85 -2.05 -12.81
C SER A 94 -9.28 -1.67 -14.17
N ASN A 95 -8.76 -2.66 -14.90
CA ASN A 95 -7.84 -2.44 -16.03
C ASN A 95 -8.56 -2.15 -17.30
N CYS A 96 -9.57 -2.97 -17.52
CA CYS A 96 -10.72 -2.72 -18.35
C CYS A 96 -11.23 -1.27 -18.19
N GLU A 97 -11.58 -0.79 -16.99
CA GLU A 97 -12.12 0.57 -16.76
C GLU A 97 -11.11 1.65 -17.14
N SER A 98 -9.84 1.40 -16.86
CA SER A 98 -8.75 2.31 -17.21
C SER A 98 -8.25 2.13 -18.65
N SER A 99 -8.78 1.20 -19.43
CA SER A 99 -8.33 0.90 -20.80
C SER A 99 -9.29 1.51 -21.82
N CYS A 100 -8.75 2.09 -22.89
CA CYS A 100 -9.57 2.64 -23.96
C CYS A 100 -10.35 1.60 -24.79
N LYS A 101 -10.18 0.30 -24.51
CA LYS A 101 -10.71 -0.80 -25.32
C LYS A 101 -11.87 -1.56 -24.67
N SER A 102 -12.29 -1.23 -23.45
CA SER A 102 -13.21 -2.08 -22.68
C SER A 102 -14.57 -1.43 -22.46
N TYR A 103 -15.63 -2.12 -22.87
CA TYR A 103 -17.03 -1.70 -22.72
C TYR A 103 -17.74 -2.44 -21.57
N LEU A 104 -17.21 -3.59 -21.14
CA LEU A 104 -17.76 -4.42 -20.08
C LEU A 104 -16.64 -4.90 -19.18
N CYS A 105 -16.52 -4.30 -18.00
CA CYS A 105 -15.56 -4.76 -17.02
C CYS A 105 -16.21 -5.68 -15.97
N LYS A 106 -15.72 -6.92 -15.90
CA LYS A 106 -16.00 -7.85 -14.80
C LYS A 106 -14.80 -8.08 -13.87
N GLU A 107 -13.66 -7.47 -14.18
CA GLU A 107 -12.47 -7.59 -13.33
C GLU A 107 -12.69 -6.89 -11.98
N PRO A 108 -12.23 -7.49 -10.87
CA PRO A 108 -12.27 -6.84 -9.57
C PRO A 108 -11.44 -5.55 -9.61
N LYS A 109 -11.90 -4.54 -8.87
CA LYS A 109 -11.13 -3.31 -8.67
C LYS A 109 -10.00 -3.55 -7.68
N SER A 110 -8.86 -2.91 -7.90
CA SER A 110 -7.71 -2.90 -7.01
C SER A 110 -7.16 -1.49 -6.87
N ALA A 111 -6.49 -1.21 -5.76
CA ALA A 111 -5.69 0.00 -5.62
C ALA A 111 -4.42 -0.10 -6.48
N GLY A 112 -4.06 0.99 -7.14
CA GLY A 112 -2.90 1.05 -8.04
C GLY A 112 -2.85 2.38 -8.79
N CYS A 113 -1.87 2.50 -9.68
CA CYS A 113 -1.73 3.67 -10.55
C CYS A 113 -2.52 3.49 -11.84
N TYR A 114 -3.50 4.36 -12.05
CA TYR A 114 -4.42 4.33 -13.18
C TYR A 114 -4.52 5.71 -13.84
N CYS A 115 -5.06 5.76 -15.06
CA CYS A 115 -5.29 7.03 -15.74
C CYS A 115 -6.33 7.89 -15.00
N PRO A 116 -6.24 9.23 -15.04
CA PRO A 116 -7.25 10.13 -14.51
C PRO A 116 -8.66 9.83 -15.04
N SER A 117 -9.71 10.27 -14.34
CA SER A 117 -11.11 9.88 -14.64
C SER A 117 -11.57 10.14 -16.08
N GLU A 118 -11.10 11.22 -16.72
CA GLU A 118 -11.44 11.60 -18.10
C GLU A 118 -10.50 10.97 -19.16
N GLN A 119 -9.54 10.18 -18.72
CA GLN A 119 -8.55 9.55 -19.57
C GLN A 119 -8.66 8.02 -19.55
N CYS A 120 -8.13 7.39 -20.58
CA CYS A 120 -8.00 5.96 -20.70
C CYS A 120 -6.60 5.62 -21.21
N TYR A 121 -6.10 4.45 -20.82
CA TYR A 121 -4.83 3.93 -21.24
C TYR A 121 -4.96 3.31 -22.63
N ASP A 122 -4.18 3.79 -23.60
CA ASP A 122 -4.23 3.30 -24.98
C ASP A 122 -3.27 2.13 -25.24
N GLY A 123 -2.40 1.81 -24.29
CA GLY A 123 -1.30 0.86 -24.43
C GLY A 123 0.07 1.47 -24.13
N LYS A 124 0.18 2.80 -24.20
CA LYS A 124 1.42 3.55 -24.01
C LYS A 124 1.26 4.67 -22.98
N GLU A 125 0.18 5.42 -23.04
CA GLU A 125 -0.06 6.57 -22.16
C GLU A 125 -1.55 6.78 -21.87
N CYS A 126 -1.83 7.70 -20.95
CA CYS A 126 -3.19 8.10 -20.63
C CYS A 126 -3.64 9.19 -21.60
N VAL A 127 -4.69 8.91 -22.37
CA VAL A 127 -5.24 9.79 -23.41
C VAL A 127 -6.71 10.10 -23.13
N SER A 128 -7.21 11.24 -23.61
CA SER A 128 -8.61 11.62 -23.42
C SER A 128 -9.58 10.63 -24.08
N LYS A 129 -10.63 10.25 -23.35
CA LYS A 129 -11.66 9.29 -23.84
C LYS A 129 -12.39 9.77 -25.10
N GLU A 130 -12.54 11.08 -25.26
CA GLU A 130 -13.26 11.72 -26.38
C GLU A 130 -12.56 11.55 -27.75
N VAL A 131 -11.26 11.21 -27.77
CA VAL A 131 -10.49 11.09 -29.03
C VAL A 131 -10.88 9.83 -29.82
N LYS A 132 -11.64 8.89 -29.25
CA LYS A 132 -12.01 7.61 -29.91
C LYS A 132 -13.46 7.49 -30.37
N THR A 133 -14.35 8.45 -30.08
CA THR A 133 -15.74 8.42 -30.59
C THR A 133 -15.89 8.90 -32.05
N THR A 134 -14.82 9.32 -32.72
CA THR A 134 -14.86 9.77 -34.15
C THR A 134 -14.52 8.69 -35.18
N LYS A 135 -14.50 7.40 -34.80
CA LYS A 135 -14.60 6.30 -35.78
C LYS A 135 -15.77 5.40 -35.46
N SER A 136 -16.98 5.92 -35.72
CA SER A 136 -18.12 5.08 -36.08
C SER A 136 -17.66 4.09 -37.17
N PRO A 137 -17.90 2.78 -37.05
CA PRO A 137 -17.74 1.88 -38.17
C PRO A 137 -18.66 2.38 -39.28
N LYS A 138 -18.07 2.81 -40.40
CA LYS A 138 -18.81 2.96 -41.65
C LYS A 138 -19.26 1.55 -42.04
N ASN A 139 -20.56 1.44 -42.28
CA ASN A 139 -21.19 0.28 -42.92
C ASN A 139 -20.30 -0.27 -44.05
N CYS A 140 -19.99 -1.56 -43.95
CA CYS A 140 -19.84 -2.49 -45.07
C CYS A 140 -20.54 -3.78 -44.65
#